data_AF-A0A847ZUN4-F1
#
_entry.id   AF-A0A847ZUN4-F1
#
_cell.length_a   1.000
_cell.length_b   1.000
_cell.length_c   1.000
_cell.angle_alpha   90.00
_cell.angle_beta   90.00
_cell.angle_gamma   90.00
#
_symmetry.space_group_name_H-M   'P 1'
#
loop_
_entity.id
_entity.type
_entity.pdbx_description
1 polymer ?
#
loop_
_entity_poly.entity_id
_entity_poly.type
_entity_poly.pdbx_seq_one_letter_code
_entity_poly.pdbx_strand_id
1 'polypeptide(L)' 'MANLVITYWRDIPSAVSVKIGRKEEKRMLDNRFMEAIDMAAMRDGATNTDDYLADWRRGEPLPVS' A
#
# COMPACT_ATOMS: atom_id res chain seq x y z
N MET A 1 17.05 -13.86 -5.88
CA MET A 1 15.60 -13.70 -6.11
C MET A 1 15.14 -12.50 -5.32
N ALA A 2 14.43 -11.58 -5.96
CA ALA A 2 13.85 -10.42 -5.27
C ALA A 2 12.42 -10.76 -4.83
N ASN A 3 11.93 -10.07 -3.81
CA ASN A 3 10.55 -10.20 -3.36
C ASN A 3 9.83 -8.88 -3.62
N LEU A 4 8.73 -8.94 -4.37
CA LEU A 4 7.81 -7.84 -4.58
C LEU A 4 6.72 -7.88 -3.51
N VAL A 5 6.49 -6.77 -2.84
CA VAL A 5 5.44 -6.60 -1.83
C VAL A 5 4.63 -5.36 -2.18
N ILE A 6 3.32 -5.53 -2.29
CA ILE A 6 2.37 -4.44 -2.50
C ILE A 6 1.83 -4.00 -1.15
N THR A 7 1.85 -2.70 -0.88
CA THR A 7 1.21 -2.10 0.30
C THR A 7 -0.19 -1.67 -0.08
N TYR A 8 -1.15 -2.02 0.77
CA TYR A 8 -2.56 -1.69 0.62
C TYR A 8 -3.04 -0.86 1.80
N TRP A 9 -4.02 -0.01 1.52
CA TRP A 9 -4.95 0.50 2.52
C TRP A 9 -6.27 -0.23 2.31
N ARG A 10 -6.68 -1.06 3.28
CA ARG A 10 -7.76 -2.05 3.10
C ARG A 10 -7.56 -2.88 1.82
N ASP A 11 -8.34 -2.59 0.79
CA ASP A 11 -8.40 -3.33 -0.46
C ASP A 11 -7.74 -2.55 -1.62
N ILE A 12 -7.35 -1.29 -1.39
CA ILE A 12 -6.83 -0.38 -2.41
C ILE A 12 -5.30 -0.38 -2.34
N PRO A 13 -4.58 -0.67 -3.43
CA PRO A 13 -3.12 -0.68 -3.42
C PRO A 13 -2.59 0.76 -3.45
N SER A 14 -1.50 1.01 -2.72
CA SER A 14 -0.89 2.34 -2.58
C SER A 14 0.53 2.41 -3.13
N ALA A 15 1.33 1.37 -2.88
CA ALA A 15 2.74 1.34 -3.28
C ALA A 15 3.21 -0.09 -3.57
N VAL A 16 4.24 -0.19 -4.39
CA VAL A 16 4.96 -1.44 -4.65
C VAL A 16 6.39 -1.29 -4.15
N SER A 17 6.87 -2.29 -3.41
CA SER A 17 8.24 -2.39 -2.94
C SER A 17 8.88 -3.67 -3.46
N VAL A 18 10.11 -3.59 -3.95
CA VAL A 18 10.89 -4.75 -4.37
C VAL A 18 12.16 -4.80 -3.54
N LYS A 19 12.41 -5.93 -2.89
CA LYS A 19 13.56 -6.12 -2.01
C LYS A 19 14.43 -7.29 -2.47
N ILE A 20 15.74 -7.06 -2.53
CA ILE A 20 16.75 -8.11 -2.75
C ILE A 20 17.91 -7.93 -1.75
N GLY A 21 18.05 -8.88 -0.82
CA GLY A 21 19.03 -8.77 0.26
C GLY A 21 18.84 -7.49 1.08
N ARG A 22 19.81 -6.56 1.00
CA ARG A 22 19.78 -5.24 1.66
C ARG A 22 19.31 -4.10 0.77
N LYS A 23 19.05 -4.34 -0.52
CA LYS A 23 18.54 -3.33 -1.45
C LYS A 23 17.02 -3.36 -1.46
N GLU A 24 16.39 -2.20 -1.40
CA GLU A 24 14.95 -2.02 -1.50
C GLU A 24 14.65 -0.84 -2.42
N GLU A 25 13.75 -1.05 -3.36
CA GLU A 25 13.20 -0.01 -4.23
C GLU A 25 11.70 0.08 -3.99
N LYS A 26 11.20 1.30 -3.75
CA LYS A 26 9.78 1.55 -3.50
C LYS A 26 9.25 2.56 -4.50
N ARG A 27 8.12 2.24 -5.12
CA ARG A 27 7.40 3.13 -6.04
C ARG A 27 5.99 3.30 -5.54
N MET A 28 5.57 4.56 -5.42
CA MET A 28 4.16 4.89 -5.22
C MET A 28 3.40 4.59 -6.51
N LEU A 29 2.16 4.14 -6.37
CA LEU A 29 1.26 4.02 -7.52
C LEU A 29 0.78 5.41 -7.97
N ASP A 30 0.11 5.41 -9.11
CA ASP A 30 -0.52 6.58 -9.71
C ASP A 30 -1.48 7.27 -8.71
N ASN A 31 -1.58 8.61 -8.77
CA ASN A 31 -2.38 9.41 -7.85
C ASN A 31 -3.84 8.95 -7.75
N ARG A 32 -4.41 8.34 -8.81
CA ARG A 32 -5.77 7.78 -8.78
C ARG A 32 -6.02 6.83 -7.61
N PHE A 33 -5.00 6.12 -7.16
CA PHE A 33 -5.10 5.18 -6.04
C PHE A 33 -5.16 5.92 -4.70
N MET A 34 -4.39 6.99 -4.55
CA MET A 34 -4.42 7.84 -3.37
C MET A 34 -5.77 8.54 -3.25
N GLU A 35 -6.30 9.07 -4.36
CA GLU A 35 -7.64 9.66 -4.41
C GLU A 35 -8.73 8.64 -4.04
N ALA A 36 -8.60 7.39 -4.50
CA ALA A 36 -9.52 6.32 -4.13
C ALA A 36 -9.48 5.99 -2.62
N ILE A 37 -8.29 5.99 -2.02
CA ILE A 37 -8.12 5.82 -0.57
C ILE A 37 -8.79 6.97 0.18
N ASP A 38 -8.56 8.21 -0.24
CA ASP A 38 -9.13 9.39 0.42
C ASP A 38 -10.66 9.40 0.31
N MET A 39 -11.22 9.09 -0.86
CA MET A 39 -12.67 8.96 -1.03
C MET A 39 -13.27 7.84 -0.15
N ALA A 40 -12.58 6.71 -0.04
CA ALA A 40 -13.03 5.60 0.78
C ALA A 40 -12.98 5.93 2.28
N ALA A 41 -11.90 6.55 2.75
CA ALA A 41 -11.75 7.01 4.13
C ALA A 41 -12.81 8.05 4.50
N MET A 42 -13.08 9.01 3.62
CA MET A 42 -14.13 10.01 3.80
C MET A 42 -15.53 9.40 3.85
N ARG A 43 -15.80 8.38 3.00
CA ARG A 43 -17.10 7.70 2.95
C ARG A 43 -17.40 6.89 4.21
N ASP A 44 -16.39 6.23 4.76
CA ASP A 44 -16.54 5.40 5.96
C ASP A 44 -16.53 6.22 7.26
N GLY A 45 -16.38 7.54 7.17
CA GLY A 45 -16.28 8.39 8.36
C GLY A 45 -15.01 8.10 9.17
N ALA A 46 -14.00 7.47 8.56
CA ALA A 46 -12.66 7.29 9.11
C ALA A 46 -11.89 8.63 9.07
N THR A 47 -12.54 9.69 9.56
CA THR A 47 -11.98 11.03 9.73
C THR A 47 -11.12 11.13 10.99
N ASN A 48 -11.22 10.17 11.91
CA ASN A 48 -10.23 9.98 12.95
C ASN A 48 -9.00 9.27 12.37
N THR A 49 -7.87 9.96 12.42
CA THR A 49 -6.58 9.58 11.85
C THR A 49 -6.09 8.18 12.29
N ASP A 50 -6.54 7.70 13.45
CA ASP A 50 -6.16 6.38 13.98
C ASP A 50 -6.77 5.21 13.18
N ASP A 51 -8.04 5.33 12.75
CA ASP A 51 -8.70 4.28 11.95
C ASP A 51 -8.07 4.22 10.54
N TYR A 52 -7.70 5.37 10.00
CA TYR A 52 -6.99 5.47 8.72
C TYR A 52 -5.63 4.76 8.76
N LEU A 53 -4.90 4.85 9.88
CA LEU A 53 -3.58 4.24 10.03
C LEU A 53 -3.65 2.74 10.39
N ALA A 54 -4.75 2.29 11.01
CA ALA A 54 -4.94 0.89 11.39
C ALA A 54 -5.14 -0.05 10.19
N ASP A 55 -5.68 0.46 9.09
CA ASP A 55 -6.08 -0.35 7.92
C ASP A 55 -4.95 -0.60 6.89
N TRP A 56 -3.74 -0.15 7.19
CA TRP A 56 -2.58 -0.39 6.34
C TRP A 56 -2.08 -1.83 6.47
N ARG A 57 -1.98 -2.54 5.34
CA ARG A 57 -1.43 -3.89 5.29
C ARG A 57 -0.42 -4.06 4.17
N ARG A 58 0.55 -4.95 4.40
CA ARG A 58 1.46 -5.43 3.35
C ARG A 58 0.91 -6.74 2.80
N GLY A 59 0.84 -6.85 1.48
CA GLY A 59 0.49 -8.08 0.80
C GLY A 59 1.56 -9.16 0.95
N GLU A 60 1.21 -10.38 0.56
CA GLU A 60 2.14 -11.50 0.56
C GLU A 60 3.32 -11.22 -0.39
N PRO A 61 4.57 -11.52 0.02
CA PRO A 61 5.72 -11.37 -0.84
C PRO A 61 5.65 -12.28 -2.06
N LEU A 62 5.67 -11.69 -3.25
CA LEU A 62 5.73 -12.38 -4.52
C LEU A 62 7.19 -12.49 -4.98
N PRO A 63 7.73 -13.71 -5.19
CA PRO A 63 9.08 -13.88 -5.70
C PRO A 63 9.15 -13.43 -7.16
N VAL A 64 10.13 -12.59 -7.49
CA VAL A 64 10.41 -12.09 -8.83
C VAL A 64 11.87 -12.31 -9.21
N SER A 65 12.11 -12.63 -10.49
CA SER A 65 13.41 -12.99 -11.07
C SER A 65 14.03 -11.85 -11.84
#